data_AF-A0A6B8RH55-F1
#
_entry.id   AF-A0A6B8RH55-F1
#
_cell.length_a   1.000
_cell.length_b   1.000
_cell.length_c   1.000
_cell.angle_alpha   90.00
_cell.angle_beta   90.00
_cell.angle_gamma   90.00
#
_symmetry.space_group_name_H-M   'P 1'
#
loop_
_entity.id
_entity.type
_entity.pdbx_description
1 polymer ?
#
loop_
_entity_poly.entity_id
_entity_poly.type
_entity_poly.pdbx_seq_one_letter_code
_entity_poly.pdbx_strand_id
1 'polypeptide(L)'
;MKVYYDEFEGGLSPVWMIVPINLIEWQLERFYISLSTPFEQFTTNDFDSNQLYLTVQIEDLIRNWNEQDSVGISLSSIRSRFESQKSNNDIDVEFICTDIEQLVIRMSDIEEVLQMNIRSYYKWEESSNERACLSTR
;
A
#
# COMPACT_ATOMS: atom_id res chain seq x y z
N MET A 1 -3.98 12.17 9.24
CA MET A 1 -3.27 10.87 9.19
C MET A 1 -2.24 10.87 10.30
N LYS A 2 -2.05 9.73 10.95
CA LYS A 2 -1.13 9.63 12.08
C LYS A 2 -0.06 8.58 11.80
N VAL A 3 1.12 8.72 12.40
CA VAL A 3 2.22 7.74 12.25
C VAL A 3 2.70 7.32 13.63
N TYR A 4 2.68 6.02 13.86
CA TYR A 4 3.27 5.39 15.03
C TYR A 4 4.77 5.21 14.83
N TYR A 5 5.54 5.61 15.83
CA TYR A 5 6.99 5.45 15.86
C TYR A 5 7.38 4.49 16.98
N ASP A 6 8.39 3.66 16.71
CA ASP A 6 8.99 2.76 17.69
C ASP A 6 10.48 3.04 17.82
N GLU A 7 11.06 2.68 18.96
CA GLU A 7 12.51 2.79 19.16
C GLU A 7 13.23 1.65 18.44
N PHE A 8 14.07 2.03 17.47
CA PHE A 8 14.92 1.11 16.72
C PHE A 8 16.34 1.69 16.63
N GLU A 9 17.36 0.90 17.01
CA GLU A 9 18.78 1.29 16.99
C GLU A 9 19.10 2.63 17.70
N GLY A 10 18.34 2.99 18.74
CA GLY A 10 18.54 4.23 19.51
C GLY A 10 17.94 5.47 18.87
N GLY A 11 17.11 5.32 17.83
CA GLY A 11 16.30 6.38 17.24
C GLY A 11 14.82 6.00 17.13
N LEU A 12 13.96 6.98 16.88
CA LEU A 12 12.55 6.73 16.56
C LEU A 12 12.41 6.45 15.07
N SER A 13 11.87 5.28 14.74
CA SER A 13 11.59 4.86 13.37
C SER A 13 10.08 4.73 13.16
N PRO A 14 9.54 5.21 12.02
CA PRO A 14 8.12 5.10 11.73
C PRO A 14 7.78 3.64 11.40
N VAL A 15 6.77 3.08 12.06
CA VAL A 15 6.40 1.66 11.92
C VAL A 15 5.05 1.51 11.23
N TRP A 16 4.03 2.26 11.69
CA TRP A 16 2.69 2.18 11.15
C TRP A 16 2.13 3.55 10.78
N MET A 17 1.50 3.65 9.61
CA MET A 17 0.63 4.75 9.24
C MET A 17 -0.82 4.37 9.54
N ILE A 18 -1.52 5.26 10.23
CA ILE A 18 -2.93 5.12 10.60
C ILE A 18 -3.75 6.08 9.75
N VAL A 19 -4.68 5.52 8.98
CA VAL A 19 -5.52 6.24 8.02
C VAL A 19 -6.99 6.07 8.41
N PRO A 20 -7.69 7.15 8.80
CA PRO A 20 -9.11 7.10 9.10
C PRO A 20 -9.94 6.66 7.90
N ILE A 21 -10.87 5.73 8.11
CA ILE A 21 -11.73 5.21 7.05
C ILE A 21 -12.66 6.27 6.46
N ASN A 22 -13.01 7.30 7.24
CA ASN A 22 -13.91 8.37 6.81
C ASN A 22 -13.31 9.25 5.70
N LEU A 23 -12.01 9.11 5.41
CA LEU A 23 -11.35 9.72 4.28
C LEU A 23 -11.51 8.90 2.99
N ILE A 24 -12.03 7.68 3.09
CA ILE A 24 -12.05 6.69 2.01
C ILE A 24 -13.47 6.56 1.45
N GLU A 25 -13.60 6.84 0.16
CA GLU A 25 -14.81 6.54 -0.58
C GLU A 25 -14.73 5.09 -1.12
N TRP A 26 -15.30 4.13 -0.39
CA TRP A 26 -15.25 2.68 -0.72
C TRP A 26 -15.83 2.29 -2.09
N GLN A 27 -16.61 3.19 -2.70
CA GLN A 27 -17.15 3.00 -4.05
C GLN A 27 -16.06 3.12 -5.13
N LEU A 28 -14.96 3.82 -4.81
CA LEU A 28 -13.84 3.99 -5.73
C LEU A 28 -13.02 2.69 -5.82
N GLU A 29 -12.28 2.54 -6.90
CA GLU A 29 -11.33 1.43 -7.05
C GLU A 29 -10.05 1.67 -6.25
N ARG A 30 -9.68 2.93 -6.04
CA ARG A 30 -8.39 3.34 -5.52
C ARG A 30 -8.52 4.57 -4.64
N PHE A 31 -7.70 4.63 -3.60
CA PHE A 31 -7.55 5.78 -2.72
C PHE A 31 -6.08 6.18 -2.66
N TYR A 32 -5.75 7.46 -2.82
CA TYR A 32 -4.36 7.92 -2.81
C TYR A 32 -4.05 8.73 -1.55
N ILE A 33 -2.90 8.44 -0.96
CA ILE A 33 -2.37 9.11 0.22
C ILE A 33 -1.15 9.91 -0.19
N SER A 34 -1.17 11.22 0.12
CA SER A 34 -0.01 12.09 -0.03
C SER A 34 0.95 11.94 1.15
N LEU A 35 2.23 11.71 0.85
CA LEU A 35 3.31 11.59 1.81
C LEU A 35 4.04 12.91 2.10
N SER A 36 3.73 13.96 1.34
CA SER A 36 4.34 15.29 1.50
C SER A 36 3.65 16.15 2.56
N THR A 37 2.80 15.55 3.40
CA THR A 37 2.08 16.23 4.49
C THR A 37 2.71 15.92 5.85
N PRO A 38 2.71 16.86 6.81
CA PRO A 38 3.18 16.57 8.15
C PRO A 38 2.26 15.53 8.80
N PHE A 39 2.85 14.48 9.36
CA PHE A 39 2.12 13.45 10.08
C PHE A 39 2.02 13.79 11.57
N GLU A 40 0.84 13.59 12.14
CA GLU A 40 0.66 13.64 13.59
C GLU A 40 1.28 12.38 14.22
N GLN A 41 2.04 12.54 15.29
CA GLN A 41 2.61 11.41 16.00
C GLN A 41 1.51 10.61 16.70
N PHE A 42 1.52 9.29 16.51
CA PHE A 42 0.67 8.34 17.19
C PHE A 42 1.51 7.58 18.22
N THR A 43 0.96 7.37 19.41
CA THR A 43 1.61 6.64 20.50
C THR A 43 0.84 5.37 20.83
N THR A 44 1.46 4.47 21.60
CA THR A 44 0.78 3.25 22.07
C THR A 44 -0.48 3.54 22.88
N ASN A 45 -0.53 4.68 23.57
CA ASN A 45 -1.69 5.10 24.38
C ASN A 45 -2.86 5.58 23.53
N ASP A 46 -2.63 5.89 22.24
CA ASP A 46 -3.66 6.33 21.32
C ASP A 46 -4.39 5.14 20.67
N PHE A 47 -3.87 3.91 20.80
CA PHE A 47 -4.59 2.70 20.39
C PHE A 47 -5.78 2.45 21.32
N ASP A 48 -6.97 2.70 20.80
CA ASP A 48 -8.21 2.33 21.47
C ASP A 48 -8.55 0.86 21.17
N SER A 49 -8.63 0.04 22.23
CA SER A 49 -8.96 -1.39 22.13
C SER A 49 -10.38 -1.66 21.63
N ASN A 50 -11.25 -0.66 21.66
CA ASN A 50 -12.61 -0.76 21.13
C ASN A 50 -12.69 -0.41 19.64
N GLN A 51 -11.62 0.14 19.06
CA GLN A 51 -11.59 0.47 17.65
C GLN A 51 -11.21 -0.72 16.79
N LEU A 52 -11.82 -0.80 15.61
CA LEU A 52 -11.52 -1.83 14.63
C LEU A 52 -10.53 -1.32 13.59
N TYR A 53 -9.42 -2.03 13.49
CA TYR A 53 -8.30 -1.71 12.60
C TYR A 53 -8.22 -2.75 11.48
N LEU A 54 -8.12 -2.29 10.24
CA LEU A 54 -7.83 -3.14 9.09
C LEU A 54 -6.40 -2.94 8.64
N THR A 55 -5.61 -4.02 8.66
CA THR A 55 -4.28 -4.01 8.07
C THR A 55 -4.39 -4.01 6.55
N VAL A 56 -3.76 -3.02 5.92
CA VAL A 56 -3.55 -2.96 4.47
C VAL A 56 -2.33 -3.79 4.16
N GLN A 57 -2.49 -4.78 3.27
CA GLN A 57 -1.40 -5.65 2.86
C GLN A 57 -0.59 -4.99 1.73
N ILE A 58 0.65 -5.43 1.52
CA ILE A 58 1.49 -4.87 0.46
C ILE A 58 0.87 -5.08 -0.94
N GLU A 59 0.11 -6.16 -1.13
CA GLU A 59 -0.63 -6.46 -2.36
C GLU A 59 -1.80 -5.50 -2.62
N ASP A 60 -2.26 -4.79 -1.59
CA ASP A 60 -3.25 -3.72 -1.71
C ASP A 60 -2.61 -2.40 -2.10
N LEU A 61 -1.30 -2.24 -1.89
CA LEU A 61 -0.61 -0.99 -2.17
C LEU A 61 -0.25 -0.90 -3.65
N ILE A 62 -0.46 0.29 -4.21
CA ILE A 62 -0.18 0.60 -5.60
C ILE A 62 0.64 1.89 -5.69
N ARG A 63 1.56 1.94 -6.65
CA ARG A 63 2.31 3.17 -6.92
C ARG A 63 1.47 4.15 -7.72
N ASN A 64 1.46 5.41 -7.33
CA ASN A 64 0.98 6.48 -8.18
C ASN A 64 2.10 6.92 -9.14
N TRP A 65 1.92 6.70 -10.44
CA TRP A 65 2.92 7.09 -11.44
C TRP A 65 2.90 8.58 -11.78
N ASN A 66 1.80 9.27 -11.45
CA ASN A 66 1.63 10.70 -11.74
C ASN A 66 2.21 11.57 -10.62
N GLU A 67 2.23 11.08 -9.38
CA GLU A 67 2.69 11.82 -8.20
C GLU A 67 3.62 10.93 -7.37
N GLN A 68 4.92 11.23 -7.42
CA GLN A 68 5.98 10.43 -6.78
C GLN A 68 5.89 10.42 -5.25
N ASP A 69 5.30 11.47 -4.67
CA ASP A 69 5.13 11.63 -3.22
C ASP A 69 3.77 11.09 -2.74
N SER A 70 3.22 10.09 -3.43
CA SER A 70 1.97 9.47 -3.03
C SER A 70 1.97 7.96 -3.24
N VAL A 71 1.26 7.28 -2.36
CA VAL A 71 0.99 5.84 -2.44
C VAL A 71 -0.51 5.64 -2.57
N GLY A 72 -0.91 4.73 -3.44
CA GLY A 72 -2.31 4.34 -3.58
C GLY A 72 -2.62 3.07 -2.83
N ILE A 73 -3.89 2.91 -2.46
CA ILE A 73 -4.49 1.71 -1.91
C ILE A 73 -5.56 1.24 -2.90
N SER A 74 -5.46 -0.01 -3.32
CA SER A 74 -6.44 -0.69 -4.16
C SER A 74 -7.60 -1.18 -3.30
N LEU A 75 -8.70 -0.43 -3.30
CA LEU A 75 -9.92 -0.78 -2.57
C LEU A 75 -10.61 -1.99 -3.22
N SER A 76 -10.41 -2.21 -4.51
CA SER A 76 -10.86 -3.45 -5.17
C SER A 76 -10.09 -4.68 -4.70
N SER A 77 -8.76 -4.58 -4.51
CA SER A 77 -7.95 -5.69 -3.95
C SER A 77 -8.42 -6.07 -2.55
N ILE A 78 -8.67 -5.07 -1.70
CA ILE A 78 -9.20 -5.28 -0.35
C ILE A 78 -10.56 -5.99 -0.45
N ARG A 79 -11.51 -5.48 -1.24
CA ARG A 79 -12.84 -6.12 -1.41
C ARG A 79 -12.72 -7.57 -1.87
N SER A 80 -11.97 -7.82 -2.94
CA SER A 80 -11.80 -9.17 -3.48
C SER A 80 -11.16 -10.14 -2.48
N ARG A 81 -10.22 -9.68 -1.63
CA ARG A 81 -9.64 -10.51 -0.58
C ARG A 81 -10.73 -11.01 0.38
N PHE A 82 -11.63 -10.15 0.83
CA PHE A 82 -12.68 -10.54 1.77
C PHE A 82 -13.82 -11.32 1.11
N GLU A 83 -14.19 -10.99 -0.13
CA GLU A 83 -15.13 -11.79 -0.92
C GLU A 83 -14.64 -13.23 -1.12
N SER A 84 -13.34 -13.42 -1.38
CA SER A 84 -12.74 -14.76 -1.53
C SER A 84 -12.72 -15.56 -0.22
N GLN A 85 -12.75 -14.88 0.93
CA GLN A 85 -12.75 -15.50 2.25
C GLN A 85 -14.16 -15.76 2.80
N LYS A 86 -15.20 -15.23 2.15
CA LYS A 86 -16.62 -15.43 2.51
C LYS A 86 -17.06 -16.88 2.59
N SER A 87 -16.37 -17.79 1.88
CA SER A 87 -16.66 -19.23 1.99
C SER A 87 -16.16 -19.87 3.30
N ASN A 88 -15.28 -19.20 4.04
CA ASN A 88 -14.61 -19.73 5.24
C ASN A 88 -14.77 -18.84 6.49
N ASN A 89 -15.20 -17.57 6.36
CA ASN A 89 -15.35 -16.62 7.45
C ASN A 89 -16.65 -15.79 7.30
N ASP A 90 -17.24 -15.36 8.43
CA ASP A 90 -18.45 -14.53 8.50
C ASP A 90 -18.22 -13.03 8.22
N ILE A 91 -17.02 -12.64 7.78
CA ILE A 91 -16.68 -11.23 7.53
C ILE A 91 -17.06 -10.87 6.09
N ASP A 92 -18.11 -10.07 5.93
CA ASP A 92 -18.55 -9.55 4.63
C ASP A 92 -17.92 -8.19 4.29
N VAL A 93 -17.95 -7.82 3.02
CA VAL A 93 -17.48 -6.49 2.54
C VAL A 93 -18.25 -5.35 3.19
N GLU A 94 -19.53 -5.57 3.53
CA GLU A 94 -20.35 -4.59 4.23
C GLU A 94 -19.74 -4.21 5.58
N PHE A 95 -19.33 -5.20 6.39
CA PHE A 95 -18.67 -5.00 7.69
C PHE A 95 -17.41 -4.13 7.57
N ILE A 96 -16.61 -4.32 6.52
CA ILE A 96 -15.40 -3.51 6.28
C ILE A 96 -15.75 -2.05 6.04
N CYS A 97 -16.81 -1.80 5.28
CA CYS A 97 -17.22 -0.45 4.94
C CYS A 97 -17.90 0.28 6.11
N THR A 98 -18.52 -0.46 7.04
CA THR A 98 -19.35 0.12 8.11
C THR A 98 -18.71 0.11 9.49
N ASP A 99 -17.99 -0.95 9.85
CA ASP A 99 -17.56 -1.20 11.24
C ASP A 99 -16.06 -0.97 11.45
N ILE A 100 -15.24 -1.05 10.41
CA ILE A 100 -13.81 -0.73 10.50
C ILE A 100 -13.65 0.79 10.58
N GLU A 101 -12.79 1.28 11.47
CA GLU A 101 -12.64 2.72 11.69
C GLU A 101 -11.31 3.26 11.16
N GLN A 102 -10.27 2.42 11.17
CA GLN A 102 -8.92 2.81 10.80
C GLN A 102 -8.27 1.76 9.89
N LEU A 103 -7.55 2.22 8.88
CA LEU A 103 -6.59 1.40 8.16
C LEU A 103 -5.21 1.54 8.81
N VAL A 104 -4.48 0.43 8.87
CA VAL A 104 -3.11 0.36 9.36
C VAL A 104 -2.21 -0.11 8.23
N ILE A 105 -1.22 0.69 7.89
CA ILE A 105 -0.27 0.41 6.82
C ILE A 105 1.13 0.36 7.42
N ARG A 106 1.93 -0.65 7.09
CA ARG A 106 3.33 -0.67 7.50
C ARG A 106 4.14 0.31 6.65
N MET A 107 4.96 1.10 7.32
CA MET A 107 5.82 2.09 6.65
C MET A 107 6.83 1.42 5.72
N SER A 108 7.35 0.25 6.10
CA SER A 108 8.21 -0.59 5.25
C SER A 108 7.55 -0.97 3.93
N ASP A 109 6.25 -1.28 3.95
CA ASP A 109 5.54 -1.71 2.74
C ASP A 109 5.32 -0.51 1.79
N ILE A 110 5.10 0.68 2.34
CA ILE A 110 5.05 1.94 1.57
C ILE A 110 6.41 2.21 0.92
N GLU A 111 7.49 2.10 1.69
CA GLU A 111 8.86 2.29 1.18
C GLU A 111 9.17 1.31 0.05
N GLU A 112 8.82 0.03 0.21
CA GLU A 112 9.02 -1.01 -0.80
C GLU A 112 8.26 -0.70 -2.10
N VAL A 113 6.99 -0.31 -1.99
CA VAL A 113 6.14 0.03 -3.15
C VAL A 113 6.63 1.28 -3.88
N LEU A 114 7.21 2.24 -3.15
CA LEU A 114 7.80 3.44 -3.74
C LEU A 114 9.20 3.18 -4.32
N GLN A 115 9.96 2.24 -3.77
CA GLN A 115 11.33 1.92 -4.17
C GLN A 115 11.48 0.74 -5.15
N MET A 116 10.91 0.86 -6.36
CA MET A 116 11.55 0.23 -7.53
C MET A 116 11.59 1.15 -8.75
N ASN A 117 12.77 1.70 -9.03
CA ASN A 117 13.17 2.13 -10.37
C ASN A 117 14.16 1.09 -10.94
N ILE A 118 13.62 0.05 -11.58
CA ILE A 118 14.44 -0.98 -12.24
C ILE A 118 14.80 -0.65 -13.70
N ARG A 119 14.26 0.44 -14.25
CA ARG A 119 14.44 0.79 -15.68
C ARG A 119 15.89 1.14 -16.04
N SER A 120 16.69 1.56 -15.07
CA SER A 120 18.14 1.75 -15.25
C SER A 120 18.92 0.43 -15.33
N TYR A 121 18.37 -0.69 -14.86
CA TYR A 121 19.05 -2.01 -14.84
C TYR A 121 18.86 -2.82 -16.12
N TYR A 122 17.94 -2.43 -16.99
CA TYR A 122 17.69 -3.11 -18.26
C TYR A 122 17.93 -2.13 -19.40
N LYS A 123 19.14 -2.17 -19.99
CA LYS A 123 19.36 -1.59 -21.33
C LYS A 123 18.60 -2.44 -22.33
N TRP A 124 17.47 -1.94 -22.82
CA TRP A 124 16.92 -2.44 -24.07
C TRP A 124 17.78 -1.86 -25.20
N GLU A 125 18.76 -2.66 -25.67
CA GLU A 125 19.26 -2.44 -27.02
C GLU A 125 18.26 -3.12 -27.96
N GLU A 126 17.51 -2.32 -28.73
CA GLU A 126 16.88 -2.83 -29.94
C GLU A 126 18.00 -3.34 -30.85
N SER A 127 18.27 -4.64 -30.79
CA SER A 127 19.13 -5.29 -31.76
C SER A 127 18.40 -5.27 -33.11
N SER A 128 18.61 -4.18 -33.85
CA SER A 128 18.45 -4.15 -35.29
C SER A 128 19.46 -5.13 -35.89
N ASN A 129 19.15 -6.42 -35.90
CA ASN A 129 19.91 -7.42 -36.64
C ASN A 129 18.95 -8.43 -37.28
N GLU A 130 18.14 -7.92 -38.21
CA GLU A 130 18.01 -8.61 -39.49
C GLU A 130 19.44 -8.90 -40.00
N ARG A 131 19.78 -10.18 -40.24
CA ARG A 131 20.97 -10.72 -40.98
C ARG A 131 21.86 -11.76 -40.27
N ALA A 132 21.39 -12.49 -39.25
CA ALA A 132 22.17 -13.62 -38.70
C ALA A 132 21.72 -15.03 -39.11
N CYS A 133 20.72 -15.17 -39.99
CA CYS A 133 20.28 -16.47 -40.53
C CYS A 133 20.70 -16.68 -41.99
N LEU A 134 21.95 -16.38 -42.36
CA LEU A 134 22.55 -16.91 -43.58
C LEU A 134 24.05 -17.20 -43.33
N SER A 135 24.47 -18.39 -43.75
CA SER A 135 25.83 -18.96 -43.65
C SER A 135 26.14 -19.59 -42.28
N THR A 136 26.24 -20.92 -42.15
CA THR A 136 27.35 -21.67 -42.74
C THR A 136 27.02 -23.17 -42.84
N ARG A 137 27.15 -23.68 -44.08
CA ARG A 137 27.43 -25.04 -44.59
C ARG A 137 26.94 -26.28 -43.83
#